data_AF-A0A7G3G9U3-F1
#
_entry.id   AF-A0A7G3G9U3-F1
#
_cell.length_a   1.000
_cell.length_b   1.000
_cell.length_c   1.000
_cell.angle_alpha   90.00
_cell.angle_beta   90.00
_cell.angle_gamma   90.00
#
_symmetry.space_group_name_H-M   'P 1'
#
loop_
_entity.id
_entity.type
_entity.pdbx_description
1 polymer ?
#
loop_
_entity_poly.entity_id
_entity_poly.type
_entity_poly.pdbx_seq_one_letter_code
_entity_poly.pdbx_strand_id
1 'polypeptide(L)'
;MPSVQCNLLIRELFQYLELPVDHDAIFGDFVGLLVDGRYSIFFESIAPDTLLLEVNLGSYPEEDLAFSHLCLKHNQISSDHYQPIISLTEDQQLVCWLKLSLPVPDLSALLSAFDALLVLVETLITASTHSYFPEEKNKLWLTSAY
;
A
#
# COMPACT_ATOMS: atom_id res chain seq x y z
N MET A 1 7.19 10.37 -15.78
CA MET A 1 7.11 9.16 -16.63
C MET A 1 7.35 7.98 -15.73
N PRO A 2 6.54 6.92 -15.79
CA PRO A 2 6.72 5.72 -14.98
C PRO A 2 8.11 5.12 -15.24
N SER A 3 8.81 4.70 -14.18
CA SER A 3 10.12 4.09 -14.31
C SER A 3 10.00 2.63 -14.73
N VAL A 4 10.61 2.29 -15.88
CA VAL A 4 10.73 0.90 -16.34
C VAL A 4 11.37 0.01 -15.27
N GLN A 5 12.34 0.54 -14.52
CA GLN A 5 13.03 -0.18 -13.47
C GLN A 5 12.12 -0.49 -12.28
N CYS A 6 11.34 0.49 -11.83
CA CYS A 6 10.37 0.28 -10.75
C CYS A 6 9.31 -0.74 -11.15
N ASN A 7 8.82 -0.68 -12.39
CA ASN A 7 7.80 -1.61 -12.89
C ASN A 7 8.32 -3.04 -13.00
N LEU A 8 9.59 -3.23 -13.40
CA LEU A 8 10.24 -4.54 -13.37
C LEU A 8 10.36 -5.08 -11.94
N LEU A 9 10.67 -4.23 -10.97
CA LEU A 9 10.78 -4.64 -9.57
C LEU A 9 9.43 -5.03 -8.95
N ILE A 10 8.37 -4.29 -9.28
CA ILE A 10 6.99 -4.66 -8.90
C ILE A 10 6.65 -6.02 -9.51
N ARG A 11 7.00 -6.27 -10.77
CA ARG A 11 6.79 -7.58 -11.39
C ARG A 11 7.54 -8.69 -10.65
N GLU A 12 8.79 -8.47 -10.28
CA GLU A 12 9.60 -9.44 -9.53
C GLU A 12 8.97 -9.72 -8.15
N LEU A 13 8.44 -8.70 -7.47
CA LEU A 13 7.68 -8.87 -6.22
C LEU A 13 6.47 -9.79 -6.43
N PHE A 14 5.65 -9.54 -7.44
CA PHE A 14 4.46 -10.35 -7.68
C PHE A 14 4.82 -11.79 -8.04
N GLN A 15 5.88 -11.99 -8.83
CA GLN A 15 6.40 -13.32 -9.13
C GLN A 15 6.91 -14.04 -7.87
N TYR A 16 7.61 -13.34 -6.99
CA TYR A 16 8.09 -13.88 -5.72
C TYR A 16 6.94 -14.29 -4.79
N LEU A 17 5.85 -13.53 -4.79
CA LEU A 17 4.64 -13.82 -4.03
C LEU A 17 3.71 -14.84 -4.70
N GLU A 18 4.13 -15.42 -5.85
CA GLU A 18 3.33 -16.35 -6.66
C GLU A 18 1.96 -15.76 -7.09
N LEU A 19 1.88 -14.43 -7.21
CA LEU A 19 0.68 -13.73 -7.61
C LEU A 19 0.56 -13.69 -9.14
N PRO A 20 -0.68 -13.77 -9.69
CA PRO A 20 -0.88 -13.62 -11.12
C PRO A 20 -0.43 -12.22 -11.55
N VAL A 21 0.35 -12.18 -12.62
CA VAL A 21 0.88 -10.95 -13.18
C VAL A 21 0.21 -10.70 -14.53
N ASP A 22 -0.60 -9.65 -14.63
CA ASP A 22 -1.01 -9.13 -15.93
C ASP A 22 0.13 -8.26 -16.49
N HIS A 23 0.76 -8.74 -17.56
CA HIS A 23 1.89 -8.07 -18.19
C HIS A 23 1.53 -6.72 -18.80
N ASP A 24 0.28 -6.52 -19.23
CA ASP A 24 -0.15 -5.26 -19.83
C ASP A 24 -0.48 -4.21 -18.76
N ALA A 25 -0.92 -4.64 -17.57
CA ALA A 25 -1.23 -3.76 -16.45
C ALA A 25 0.01 -3.14 -15.78
N ILE A 26 1.15 -3.84 -15.75
CA ILE A 26 2.39 -3.36 -15.10
C ILE A 26 3.03 -2.14 -15.80
N PHE A 27 2.75 -1.96 -17.09
CA PHE A 27 3.25 -0.79 -17.82
C PHE A 27 2.28 0.41 -17.76
N GLY A 28 1.14 0.27 -17.07
CA GLY A 28 0.24 1.36 -16.74
C GLY A 28 0.76 2.26 -15.62
N ASP A 29 -0.04 3.27 -15.26
CA ASP A 29 0.34 4.27 -14.25
C ASP A 29 0.34 3.72 -12.81
N PHE A 30 -0.40 2.63 -12.53
CA PHE A 30 -0.48 2.02 -11.21
C PHE A 30 -0.80 0.53 -11.28
N VAL A 31 -0.27 -0.24 -10.32
CA VAL A 31 -0.56 -1.67 -10.13
C VAL A 31 -1.21 -1.85 -8.76
N GLY A 32 -2.40 -2.46 -8.72
CA GLY A 32 -3.11 -2.77 -7.47
C GLY A 32 -2.91 -4.22 -7.03
N LEU A 33 -3.08 -4.53 -5.75
CA LEU A 33 -3.17 -5.86 -5.16
C LEU A 33 -4.28 -5.87 -4.10
N LEU A 34 -5.31 -6.69 -4.28
CA LEU A 34 -6.34 -6.91 -3.27
C LEU A 34 -5.87 -8.02 -2.31
N VAL A 35 -5.75 -7.70 -1.02
CA VAL A 35 -5.30 -8.65 0.01
C VAL A 35 -6.50 -9.15 0.81
N ASP A 36 -6.77 -10.45 0.73
CA ASP A 36 -7.86 -11.15 1.44
C ASP A 36 -9.27 -10.51 1.30
N GLY A 37 -9.49 -9.71 0.26
CA GLY A 37 -10.72 -8.92 0.11
C GLY A 37 -10.91 -7.82 1.17
N ARG A 38 -9.88 -7.50 1.94
CA ARG A 38 -9.93 -6.56 3.07
C ARG A 38 -9.42 -5.16 2.73
N TYR A 39 -8.34 -5.09 1.94
CA TYR A 39 -7.73 -3.82 1.53
C TYR A 39 -6.99 -3.98 0.21
N SER A 40 -6.78 -2.85 -0.46
CA SER A 40 -6.03 -2.78 -1.71
C SER A 40 -4.70 -2.06 -1.50
N ILE A 41 -3.63 -2.62 -2.02
CA ILE A 41 -2.30 -2.03 -2.06
C ILE A 41 -2.02 -1.58 -3.49
N PHE A 42 -1.66 -0.32 -3.68
CA PHE A 42 -1.29 0.25 -4.96
C PHE A 42 0.21 0.55 -4.97
N PHE A 43 0.83 0.28 -6.12
CA PHE A 43 2.22 0.57 -6.40
C PHE A 43 2.29 1.59 -7.53
N GLU A 44 2.99 2.69 -7.30
CA GLU A 44 3.18 3.77 -8.27
C GLU A 44 4.66 4.17 -8.34
N SER A 45 5.18 4.37 -9.55
CA SER A 45 6.49 5.00 -9.75
C SER A 45 6.33 6.52 -9.86
N ILE A 46 6.67 7.24 -8.79
CA ILE A 46 6.57 8.71 -8.73
C ILE A 46 7.86 9.40 -9.20
N ALA A 47 8.97 8.68 -9.27
CA ALA A 47 10.24 9.12 -9.84
C ALA A 47 11.03 7.91 -10.41
N PRO A 48 12.11 8.13 -11.20
CA PRO A 48 12.89 7.05 -11.82
C PRO A 48 13.37 5.96 -10.84
N ASP A 49 13.68 6.35 -9.62
CA ASP A 49 14.24 5.51 -8.56
C ASP A 49 13.33 5.47 -7.33
N THR A 50 12.08 5.92 -7.42
CA THR A 50 11.21 6.06 -6.25
C THR A 50 9.86 5.42 -6.51
N LEU A 51 9.52 4.49 -5.63
CA LEU A 51 8.23 3.83 -5.52
C LEU A 51 7.41 4.47 -4.41
N LEU A 52 6.10 4.57 -4.65
CA LEU A 52 5.09 4.85 -3.65
C LEU A 52 4.23 3.60 -3.52
N LEU A 53 4.08 3.13 -2.28
CA LEU A 53 3.13 2.10 -1.91
C LEU A 53 1.99 2.79 -1.16
N GLU A 54 0.75 2.57 -1.58
CA GLU A 54 -0.45 3.11 -0.95
C GLU A 54 -1.35 1.95 -0.54
N VAL A 55 -1.84 1.94 0.70
CA VAL A 55 -2.90 1.02 1.13
C VAL A 55 -4.13 1.82 1.46
N ASN A 56 -5.21 1.57 0.73
CA ASN A 56 -6.50 2.13 1.06
C ASN A 56 -7.18 1.23 2.09
N LEU A 57 -7.31 1.75 3.31
CA LEU A 57 -7.99 1.12 4.43
C LEU A 57 -9.44 1.59 4.53
N GLY A 58 -9.94 2.39 3.58
CA GLY A 58 -11.30 2.89 3.44
C GLY A 58 -11.75 3.90 4.50
N SER A 59 -13.05 4.14 4.62
CA SER A 59 -13.66 5.12 5.52
C SER A 59 -13.06 5.16 6.95
N TYR A 60 -12.67 6.36 7.35
CA TYR A 60 -12.13 6.62 8.69
C TYR A 60 -13.22 6.58 9.78
N PRO A 61 -13.01 5.86 10.89
CA PRO A 61 -13.97 5.81 12.00
C PRO A 61 -13.86 7.07 12.87
N GLU A 62 -14.50 8.17 12.46
CA GLU A 62 -14.42 9.48 13.13
C GLU A 62 -14.78 9.46 14.62
N GLU A 63 -15.66 8.54 15.04
CA GLU A 63 -16.13 8.46 16.43
C GLU A 63 -15.15 7.74 17.38
N ASP A 64 -14.14 7.03 16.86
CA ASP A 64 -13.18 6.26 17.65
C ASP A 64 -11.90 7.06 17.94
N LEU A 65 -11.96 7.87 19.00
CA LEU A 65 -10.82 8.70 19.43
C LEU A 65 -9.57 7.89 19.81
N ALA A 66 -9.73 6.65 20.29
CA ALA A 66 -8.60 5.79 20.64
C ALA A 66 -7.87 5.34 19.38
N PHE A 67 -8.63 5.00 18.33
CA PHE A 67 -8.10 4.72 17.01
C PHE A 67 -7.42 5.95 16.38
N SER A 68 -8.03 7.15 16.49
CA SER A 68 -7.40 8.39 16.02
C SER A 68 -6.03 8.62 16.66
N HIS A 69 -5.94 8.44 17.99
CA HIS A 69 -4.69 8.57 18.73
C HIS A 69 -3.65 7.52 18.31
N LEU A 70 -4.08 6.28 18.04
CA LEU A 70 -3.21 5.23 17.51
C LEU A 70 -2.61 5.64 16.16
N CYS A 71 -3.44 6.09 15.21
CA CYS A 71 -2.98 6.54 13.89
C CYS A 71 -1.94 7.67 14.01
N LEU A 72 -2.23 8.70 14.80
CA LEU A 72 -1.30 9.81 15.00
C LEU A 72 0.00 9.38 15.69
N LYS A 73 -0.07 8.40 16.60
CA LYS A 73 1.12 7.87 17.28
C LYS A 73 2.05 7.14 16.31
N HIS A 74 1.53 6.41 15.33
CA HIS A 74 2.35 5.73 14.33
C HIS A 74 3.07 6.69 13.38
N ASN A 75 2.56 7.92 13.21
CA ASN A 75 3.22 8.96 12.42
C ASN A 75 4.36 9.69 13.17
N GLN A 76 4.67 9.32 14.42
CA GLN A 76 5.78 9.92 15.15
C GLN A 76 7.12 9.56 14.51
N ILE A 77 8.04 10.53 14.41
CA ILE A 77 9.37 10.32 13.84
C ILE A 77 10.06 9.15 14.55
N SER A 78 10.45 8.13 13.79
CA SER A 78 11.20 6.98 14.29
C SER A 78 12.55 6.84 13.57
N SER A 79 13.42 5.99 14.11
CA SER A 79 14.69 5.61 13.45
C SER A 79 14.53 4.36 12.57
N ASP A 80 13.30 3.94 12.30
CA ASP A 80 13.04 2.75 11.50
C ASP A 80 13.44 3.00 10.04
N HIS A 81 13.85 1.95 9.34
CA HIS A 81 14.33 2.06 7.96
C HIS A 81 13.21 2.40 6.98
N TYR A 82 11.99 1.95 7.30
CA TYR A 82 10.78 2.22 6.53
C TYR A 82 9.74 2.76 7.49
N GLN A 83 9.18 3.91 7.15
CA GLN A 83 8.18 4.57 7.98
C GLN A 83 6.93 4.83 7.13
N PRO A 84 5.95 3.91 7.14
CA PRO A 84 4.66 4.18 6.55
C PRO A 84 3.96 5.31 7.29
N ILE A 85 3.25 6.16 6.55
CA ILE A 85 2.54 7.33 7.05
C ILE A 85 1.05 7.08 6.89
N ILE A 86 0.31 7.23 7.98
CA ILE A 86 -1.15 7.16 7.98
C ILE A 86 -1.69 8.55 7.66
N SER A 87 -2.58 8.67 6.70
CA SER A 87 -3.26 9.94 6.41
C SER A 87 -4.73 9.73 6.08
N LEU A 88 -5.43 10.85 5.95
CA LEU A 88 -6.78 10.90 5.40
C LEU A 88 -6.73 11.51 4.01
N THR A 89 -7.48 10.94 3.08
CA THR A 89 -7.77 11.59 1.79
C THR A 89 -8.83 12.68 1.98
N GLU A 90 -9.05 13.50 0.94
CA GLU A 90 -10.11 14.51 0.94
C GLU A 90 -11.51 13.90 1.16
N ASP A 91 -11.71 12.65 0.76
CA ASP A 91 -12.96 11.89 0.90
C ASP A 91 -13.06 11.11 2.24
N GLN A 92 -12.27 11.50 3.25
CA GLN A 92 -12.22 10.84 4.57
C GLN A 92 -11.89 9.35 4.50
N GLN A 93 -11.13 8.92 3.49
CA GLN A 93 -10.60 7.57 3.43
C GLN A 93 -9.26 7.52 4.17
N LEU A 94 -9.12 6.53 5.04
CA LEU A 94 -7.89 6.19 5.72
C LEU A 94 -6.95 5.48 4.75
N VAL A 95 -5.75 6.00 4.64
CA VAL A 95 -4.71 5.51 3.72
C VAL A 95 -3.38 5.38 4.45
N CYS A 96 -2.61 4.36 4.11
CA CYS A 96 -1.22 4.21 4.54
C CYS A 96 -0.30 4.37 3.34
N TRP A 97 0.67 5.27 3.44
CA TRP A 97 1.63 5.56 2.38
C TRP A 97 3.03 5.14 2.79
N LEU A 98 3.78 4.51 1.90
CA LEU A 98 5.20 4.30 2.09
C LEU A 98 5.95 4.73 0.83
N LYS A 99 6.78 5.75 0.98
CA LYS A 99 7.72 6.17 -0.06
C LYS A 99 9.01 5.36 0.09
N LEU A 100 9.43 4.73 -1.00
CA LEU A 100 10.64 3.92 -1.05
C LEU A 100 11.56 4.43 -2.17
N SER A 101 12.73 4.93 -1.79
CA SER A 101 13.78 5.32 -2.75
C SER A 101 14.77 4.17 -2.94
N LEU A 102 14.95 3.77 -4.20
CA LEU A 102 15.75 2.65 -4.67
C LEU A 102 16.72 3.14 -5.76
N PRO A 103 17.87 3.75 -5.38
CA PRO A 103 18.88 4.20 -6.34
C PRO A 103 19.38 3.09 -7.26
N VAL A 104 19.28 1.85 -6.79
CA VAL A 104 19.57 0.61 -7.51
C VAL A 104 18.36 -0.30 -7.30
N PRO A 105 17.90 -1.06 -8.31
CA PRO A 105 16.76 -1.96 -8.11
C PRO A 105 17.16 -3.06 -7.12
N ASP A 106 16.39 -3.19 -6.04
CA ASP A 106 16.64 -4.11 -4.93
C ASP A 106 15.33 -4.70 -4.44
N LEU A 107 15.10 -5.97 -4.80
CA LEU A 107 13.89 -6.70 -4.44
C LEU A 107 13.82 -6.95 -2.93
N SER A 108 14.95 -7.15 -2.26
CA SER A 108 14.99 -7.37 -0.81
C SER A 108 14.55 -6.12 -0.05
N ALA A 109 14.97 -4.95 -0.52
CA ALA A 109 14.53 -3.67 0.03
C ALA A 109 13.02 -3.46 -0.18
N LEU A 110 12.50 -3.77 -1.38
CA LEU A 110 11.07 -3.71 -1.66
C LEU A 110 10.27 -4.69 -0.77
N LEU A 111 10.72 -5.93 -0.61
CA LEU A 111 10.07 -6.91 0.26
C LEU A 111 10.04 -6.45 1.72
N SER A 112 11.15 -5.90 2.23
CA SER A 112 11.23 -5.41 3.62
C SER A 112 10.32 -4.18 3.85
N ALA A 113 10.27 -3.28 2.87
CA ALA A 113 9.37 -2.13 2.88
C ALA A 113 7.89 -2.55 2.82
N PHE A 114 7.60 -3.53 1.97
CA PHE A 114 6.26 -4.11 1.84
C PHE A 114 5.81 -4.79 3.13
N ASP A 115 6.68 -5.58 3.78
CA ASP A 115 6.39 -6.21 5.07
C ASP A 115 6.11 -5.17 6.17
N ALA A 116 6.93 -4.11 6.26
CA ALA A 116 6.71 -3.03 7.22
C ALA A 116 5.34 -2.33 7.03
N LEU A 117 4.93 -2.15 5.77
CA LEU A 117 3.61 -1.61 5.43
C LEU A 117 2.48 -2.57 5.86
N LEU A 118 2.61 -3.86 5.54
CA LEU A 118 1.62 -4.88 5.93
C LEU A 118 1.46 -4.98 7.45
N VAL A 119 2.56 -4.98 8.20
CA VAL A 119 2.53 -5.04 9.67
C VAL A 119 1.74 -3.87 10.25
N LEU A 120 1.93 -2.65 9.72
CA LEU A 120 1.16 -1.49 10.16
C LEU A 120 -0.32 -1.64 9.79
N VAL A 121 -0.60 -2.03 8.55
CA VAL A 121 -1.98 -2.21 8.05
C VAL A 121 -2.74 -3.23 8.91
N GLU A 122 -2.16 -4.40 9.18
CA GLU A 122 -2.79 -5.41 10.03
C GLU A 122 -2.99 -4.92 11.47
N THR A 123 -2.05 -4.12 11.99
CA THR A 123 -2.19 -3.48 13.31
C THR A 123 -3.40 -2.55 13.35
N LEU A 124 -3.58 -1.71 12.33
CA LEU A 124 -4.71 -0.78 12.23
C LEU A 124 -6.03 -1.51 12.03
N ILE A 125 -6.07 -2.52 11.14
CA ILE A 125 -7.27 -3.31 10.90
C ILE A 125 -7.70 -4.04 12.19
N THR A 126 -6.75 -4.61 12.93
CA THR A 126 -7.03 -5.30 14.20
C THR A 126 -7.49 -4.34 15.28
N ALA A 127 -6.96 -3.12 15.31
CA ALA A 127 -7.33 -2.09 16.28
C ALA A 127 -8.67 -1.41 15.93
N SER A 128 -9.08 -1.41 14.66
CA SER A 128 -10.36 -0.85 14.24
C SER A 128 -11.51 -1.71 14.76
N THR A 129 -12.39 -1.09 15.54
CA THR A 129 -13.66 -1.69 15.98
C THR A 129 -14.70 -1.76 14.86
N HIS A 130 -14.46 -1.08 13.75
CA HIS A 130 -15.34 -1.00 12.59
C HIS A 130 -14.87 -1.98 11.51
N SER A 131 -15.53 -3.14 11.44
CA SER A 131 -15.35 -4.11 10.36
C SER A 131 -16.17 -3.70 9.15
N TYR A 132 -15.76 -2.69 8.39
CA TYR A 132 -16.38 -2.41 7.09
C TYR A 132 -15.41 -1.79 6.10
N PHE A 133 -14.96 -2.57 5.11
CA PHE A 133 -14.57 -2.09 3.77
C PHE A 133 -15.01 -3.19 2.77
N PRO A 134 -15.76 -2.86 1.69
CA PRO A 134 -15.53 -1.73 0.79
C PRO A 134 -16.78 -0.93 0.36
N GLU A 135 -16.59 0.26 -0.24
CA GLU A 135 -17.31 0.61 -1.48
C GLU A 135 -16.30 1.16 -2.51
N GLU A 136 -15.97 0.32 -3.49
CA GLU A 136 -15.27 0.74 -4.71
C GLU A 136 -16.13 1.75 -5.49
N LYS A 137 -15.57 2.91 -5.82
CA LYS A 137 -15.83 3.50 -7.14
C LYS A 137 -14.52 3.91 -7.80
N ASN A 138 -14.15 3.06 -8.76
CA ASN A 138 -13.14 3.29 -9.79
C ASN A 138 -11.69 3.35 -9.31
N LYS A 139 -10.96 2.24 -9.43
CA LYS A 139 -9.76 2.11 -10.29
C LYS A 139 -9.08 0.73 -10.11
N LEU A 140 -9.10 -0.01 -11.23
CA LEU A 140 -8.43 -1.28 -11.57
C LEU A 140 -8.51 -2.47 -10.59
N TRP A 141 -9.32 -3.42 -11.04
CA TRP A 141 -9.52 -4.79 -10.61
C TRP A 141 -8.22 -5.61 -10.63
N LEU A 142 -7.98 -6.37 -9.55
CA LEU A 142 -7.43 -7.72 -9.66
C LEU A 142 -8.49 -8.68 -9.13
N THR A 143 -9.21 -9.33 -10.04
CA THR A 143 -10.03 -10.48 -9.69
C THR A 143 -9.12 -11.67 -9.53
N SER A 144 -8.85 -12.08 -8.28
CA SER A 144 -8.59 -13.48 -7.99
C SER A 144 -9.94 -14.16 -7.81
N ALA A 145 -10.59 -14.51 -8.91
CA ALA A 145 -11.71 -15.44 -8.87
C ALA A 145 -11.16 -16.85 -9.16
N TYR A 146 -11.23 -17.73 -8.17
CA TYR A 146 -11.37 -19.16 -8.45
C TYR A 146 -12.67 -19.40 -9.21
#